data_AF-A0AAV0I498-F1
#
_entry.id   AF-A0AAV0I498-F1
#
_cell.length_a   1.000
_cell.length_b   1.000
_cell.length_c   1.000
_cell.angle_alpha   90.00
_cell.angle_beta   90.00
_cell.angle_gamma   90.00
#
_symmetry.space_group_name_H-M   'P 1'
#
loop_
_entity.id
_entity.type
_entity.pdbx_description
1 polymer ?
#
loop_
_entity_poly.entity_id
_entity_poly.type
_entity_poly.pdbx_seq_one_letter_code
_entity_poly.pdbx_strand_id
1 'polypeptide(L)'
;MSPPNSMANANGDGNGVLMNGGRVDFDPSEAPPFKIADIRAAIPPHCWVKNPWRSMSYVLRDAIVVLGFAFAAAKLDNWALWPLYWVAQGTMFWAIFVLGHDCGHGSFSDSRVLNNVVGHILHSSILVPYHGWRISHKTHHQNHGNVEKDESWVPLPEKVYKELDTSTKFMRFTIPLPMFAYPVYLWTRSPGKKGSHFNPYSDLFAPHERQAIFVAWLDMVTYLHHHGYEQKLPWYRGKEWSYLRGGLTTVDRDYGIINNIHHDIGTHVIHHLFPQIPHYHLIEATKAAKPVLGKYYREPKKSGAFPWHLFGYLVRSLGEDHYVSDTGEVVFYQSDPEIFTFSKPKSN
;
A
#
# COMPACT_ATOMS: atom_id res chain seq x y z
N MET A 1 61.84 49.13 -23.45
CA MET A 1 61.62 48.52 -22.13
C MET A 1 60.18 48.02 -22.07
N SER A 2 59.98 46.70 -22.01
CA SER A 2 58.73 46.02 -21.61
C SER A 2 58.50 46.16 -20.08
N PRO A 3 57.43 45.65 -19.43
CA PRO A 3 56.15 45.07 -19.91
C PRO A 3 54.88 45.60 -19.15
N PRO A 4 53.66 45.08 -19.44
CA PRO A 4 52.43 45.28 -18.65
C PRO A 4 52.26 44.23 -17.51
N ASN A 5 51.53 44.56 -16.44
CA ASN A 5 50.98 43.64 -15.41
C ASN A 5 49.90 44.40 -14.61
N SER A 6 48.61 44.08 -14.73
CA SER A 6 47.84 43.06 -13.98
C SER A 6 47.68 43.35 -12.48
N MET A 7 46.42 43.53 -12.04
CA MET A 7 45.78 43.16 -10.76
C MET A 7 44.69 44.20 -10.45
N ALA A 8 43.44 43.90 -10.77
CA ALA A 8 42.48 43.21 -9.91
C ALA A 8 41.98 44.11 -8.76
N ASN A 9 40.76 44.65 -8.93
CA ASN A 9 39.84 44.92 -7.85
C ASN A 9 38.41 44.96 -8.41
N ALA A 10 37.83 43.77 -8.56
CA ALA A 10 36.40 43.61 -8.70
C ALA A 10 35.83 43.37 -7.30
N ASN A 11 35.59 44.46 -6.55
CA ASN A 11 34.68 44.41 -5.41
C ASN A 11 33.26 44.48 -5.97
N GLY A 12 32.74 43.32 -6.36
CA GLY A 12 31.30 43.11 -6.45
C GLY A 12 30.84 42.60 -5.10
N ASP A 13 30.20 43.45 -4.31
CA ASP A 13 29.46 43.07 -3.11
C ASP A 13 28.35 42.09 -3.52
N GLY A 14 28.67 40.80 -3.49
CA GLY A 14 27.71 39.71 -3.61
C GLY A 14 26.98 39.56 -2.28
N ASN A 15 25.66 39.60 -2.31
CA ASN A 15 24.73 39.35 -1.20
C ASN A 15 24.85 37.91 -0.65
N GLY A 16 26.00 37.55 -0.10
CA GLY A 16 26.19 36.27 0.58
C GLY A 16 25.44 36.27 1.90
N VAL A 17 24.36 35.49 2.00
CA VAL A 17 23.70 35.20 3.27
C VAL A 17 24.65 34.35 4.12
N LEU A 18 25.21 34.95 5.18
CA LEU A 18 26.01 34.23 6.17
C LEU A 18 25.10 33.31 6.99
N MET A 19 25.15 32.01 6.74
CA MET A 19 24.52 30.98 7.57
C MET A 19 25.59 30.24 8.36
N ASN A 20 25.62 30.46 9.68
CA ASN A 20 26.35 29.69 10.71
C ASN A 20 27.65 28.98 10.28
N GLY A 21 28.74 29.76 10.13
CA GLY A 21 30.10 29.23 10.27
C GLY A 21 30.73 28.52 9.07
N GLY A 22 30.06 28.47 7.91
CA GLY A 22 30.64 28.01 6.65
C GLY A 22 30.22 28.90 5.49
N ARG A 23 31.14 29.16 4.54
CA ARG A 23 30.76 29.79 3.27
C ARG A 23 29.90 28.80 2.48
N VAL A 24 28.70 29.21 2.09
CA VAL A 24 27.95 28.52 1.05
C VAL A 24 28.49 29.03 -0.27
N ASP A 25 29.00 28.13 -1.11
CA ASP A 25 29.67 28.49 -2.37
C ASP A 25 28.70 28.99 -3.47
N PHE A 26 27.40 29.09 -3.18
CA PHE A 26 26.38 29.61 -4.09
C PHE A 26 25.27 30.36 -3.33
N ASP A 27 24.61 31.31 -4.00
CA ASP A 27 23.45 32.04 -3.48
C ASP A 27 22.17 31.21 -3.70
N PRO A 28 21.45 30.78 -2.64
CA PRO A 28 20.23 29.97 -2.76
C PRO A 28 19.01 30.75 -3.25
N SER A 29 19.06 32.09 -3.28
CA SER A 29 17.99 32.94 -3.82
C SER A 29 18.06 33.07 -5.35
N GLU A 30 19.23 32.80 -5.92
CA GLU A 30 19.46 32.85 -7.36
C GLU A 30 19.14 31.51 -8.03
N ALA A 31 18.62 31.58 -9.25
CA ALA A 31 18.43 30.38 -10.05
C ALA A 31 19.81 29.76 -10.41
N PRO A 32 19.95 28.43 -10.43
CA PRO A 32 21.18 27.80 -10.89
C PRO A 32 21.55 28.26 -12.32
N PRO A 33 22.84 28.46 -12.64
CA PRO A 33 23.28 28.99 -13.93
C PRO A 33 23.17 27.98 -15.09
N PHE A 34 22.40 26.90 -14.90
CA PHE A 34 22.22 25.81 -15.86
C PHE A 34 20.77 25.30 -15.83
N LYS A 35 20.33 24.70 -16.92
CA LYS A 35 19.01 24.10 -17.07
C LYS A 35 19.08 22.60 -16.82
N ILE A 36 17.92 22.00 -16.55
CA ILE A 36 17.80 20.53 -16.41
C ILE A 36 18.26 19.77 -17.67
N ALA A 37 18.13 20.40 -18.84
CA ALA A 37 18.59 19.85 -20.12
C ALA A 37 20.12 19.74 -20.19
N ASP A 38 20.85 20.70 -19.60
CA ASP A 38 22.31 20.70 -19.58
C ASP A 38 22.82 19.54 -18.72
N ILE A 39 22.17 19.31 -17.58
CA ILE A 39 22.44 18.14 -16.71
C ILE A 39 22.16 16.84 -17.45
N ARG A 40 21.01 16.75 -18.13
CA ARG A 40 20.64 15.56 -18.90
C ARG A 40 21.66 15.25 -20.00
N ALA A 41 22.14 16.27 -20.70
CA ALA A 41 23.12 16.12 -21.78
C ALA A 41 24.50 15.65 -21.28
N ALA A 42 24.87 16.01 -20.04
CA ALA A 42 26.11 15.56 -19.42
C ALA A 42 26.10 14.08 -18.99
N ILE A 43 24.91 13.48 -18.79
CA ILE A 43 24.78 12.09 -18.34
C ILE A 43 24.97 11.13 -19.52
N PRO A 44 25.90 10.15 -19.44
CA PRO A 44 26.16 9.21 -20.52
C PRO A 44 24.89 8.49 -21.01
N PRO A 45 24.69 8.30 -22.33
CA PRO A 45 23.47 7.68 -22.88
C PRO A 45 23.13 6.32 -22.29
N HIS A 46 24.14 5.51 -21.99
CA HIS A 46 23.94 4.16 -21.44
C HIS A 46 23.35 4.16 -20.01
N CYS A 47 23.48 5.25 -19.24
CA CYS A 47 22.87 5.38 -17.91
C CYS A 47 21.33 5.42 -17.96
N TRP A 48 20.76 5.77 -19.12
CA TRP A 48 19.32 5.82 -19.33
C TRP A 48 18.73 4.49 -19.82
N VAL A 49 19.59 3.50 -20.13
CA VAL A 49 19.16 2.19 -20.61
C VAL A 49 18.85 1.28 -19.42
N LYS A 50 17.57 0.95 -19.27
CA LYS A 50 17.10 0.05 -18.21
C LYS A 50 17.34 -1.40 -18.61
N ASN A 51 17.79 -2.23 -17.66
CA ASN A 51 18.01 -3.65 -17.88
C ASN A 51 17.25 -4.46 -16.82
N PRO A 52 16.06 -5.00 -17.14
CA PRO A 52 15.23 -5.73 -16.18
C PRO A 52 15.93 -6.95 -15.59
N TRP A 53 16.79 -7.63 -16.35
CA TRP A 53 17.55 -8.79 -15.86
C TRP A 53 18.58 -8.38 -14.82
N ARG A 54 19.27 -7.26 -15.06
CA ARG A 54 20.19 -6.69 -14.08
C ARG A 54 19.44 -6.27 -12.83
N SER A 55 18.32 -5.57 -12.97
CA SER A 55 17.46 -5.17 -11.84
C SER A 55 16.98 -6.38 -11.02
N MET A 56 16.50 -7.43 -11.70
CA MET A 56 16.08 -8.69 -11.04
C MET A 56 17.24 -9.45 -10.40
N SER A 57 18.47 -9.36 -10.94
CA SER A 57 19.65 -9.96 -10.30
C SER A 57 19.95 -9.33 -8.94
N TYR A 58 19.71 -8.02 -8.78
CA TYR A 58 19.81 -7.34 -7.49
C TYR A 58 18.71 -7.80 -6.53
N VAL A 59 17.49 -8.01 -7.00
CA VAL A 59 16.40 -8.60 -6.19
C VAL A 59 16.80 -9.98 -5.66
N LEU A 60 17.30 -10.86 -6.53
CA LEU A 60 17.72 -12.21 -6.13
C LEU A 60 18.90 -12.16 -5.16
N ARG A 61 19.91 -11.35 -5.45
CA ARG A 61 21.08 -11.14 -4.57
C ARG A 61 20.63 -10.70 -3.19
N ASP A 62 19.79 -9.66 -3.12
CA ASP A 62 19.38 -9.06 -1.85
C ASP A 62 18.52 -10.02 -1.04
N ALA A 63 17.63 -10.78 -1.69
CA ALA A 63 16.87 -11.84 -1.04
C ALA A 63 17.77 -12.93 -0.46
N ILE A 64 18.79 -13.40 -1.21
CA ILE A 64 19.75 -14.40 -0.73
C ILE A 64 20.52 -13.87 0.49
N VAL A 65 21.00 -12.62 0.44
CA VAL A 65 21.76 -12.02 1.55
C VAL A 65 20.87 -11.85 2.78
N VAL A 66 19.64 -11.36 2.62
CA VAL A 66 18.65 -11.22 3.70
C VAL A 66 18.37 -12.56 4.36
N LEU A 67 18.08 -13.60 3.58
CA LEU A 67 17.81 -14.94 4.09
C LEU A 67 19.06 -15.56 4.73
N GLY A 68 20.24 -15.30 4.16
CA GLY A 68 21.53 -15.75 4.68
C GLY A 68 21.85 -15.13 6.05
N PHE A 69 21.65 -13.83 6.21
CA PHE A 69 21.80 -13.14 7.49
C PHE A 69 20.79 -13.65 8.53
N ALA A 70 19.52 -13.79 8.16
CA ALA A 70 18.51 -14.34 9.07
C ALA A 70 18.84 -15.77 9.51
N PHE A 71 19.30 -16.61 8.58
CA PHE A 71 19.75 -17.97 8.88
C PHE A 71 20.99 -17.98 9.79
N ALA A 72 21.99 -17.14 9.50
CA ALA A 72 23.20 -17.03 10.32
C ALA A 72 22.88 -16.55 11.74
N ALA A 73 22.02 -15.54 11.89
CA ALA A 73 21.57 -15.05 13.19
C ALA A 73 20.86 -16.15 13.98
N ALA A 74 19.94 -16.90 13.34
CA ALA A 74 19.22 -18.00 13.97
C ALA A 74 20.13 -19.19 14.35
N LYS A 75 21.25 -19.41 13.64
CA LYS A 75 22.21 -20.49 13.93
C LYS A 75 23.24 -20.11 14.98
N LEU A 76 23.69 -18.87 15.00
CA LEU A 76 24.70 -18.39 15.94
C LEU A 76 24.10 -18.03 17.29
N ASP A 77 22.85 -17.57 17.31
CA ASP A 77 22.03 -17.26 18.49
C ASP A 77 22.81 -16.70 19.68
N ASN A 78 23.54 -15.61 19.44
CA ASN A 78 24.44 -15.00 20.41
C ASN A 78 24.09 -13.53 20.59
N TRP A 79 23.82 -13.12 21.84
CA TRP A 79 23.47 -11.74 22.19
C TRP A 79 24.46 -10.70 21.64
N ALA A 80 25.76 -11.01 21.66
CA ALA A 80 26.81 -10.11 21.20
C ALA A 80 26.79 -9.85 19.67
N LEU A 81 26.16 -10.74 18.88
CA LEU A 81 26.11 -10.61 17.42
C LEU A 81 24.85 -9.91 16.92
N TRP A 82 23.81 -9.79 17.76
CA TRP A 82 22.56 -9.13 17.37
C TRP A 82 22.73 -7.68 16.91
N PRO A 83 23.53 -6.82 17.57
CA PRO A 83 23.72 -5.45 17.09
C PRO A 83 24.33 -5.38 15.68
N LEU A 84 25.29 -6.26 15.38
CA LEU A 84 25.89 -6.36 14.04
C LEU A 84 24.87 -6.85 13.02
N TYR A 85 24.08 -7.86 13.39
CA TYR A 85 22.99 -8.35 12.55
C TYR A 85 21.95 -7.27 12.28
N TRP A 86 21.50 -6.50 13.28
CA TRP A 86 20.51 -5.44 13.08
C TRP A 86 20.99 -4.38 12.08
N VAL A 87 22.25 -3.95 12.18
CA VAL A 87 22.83 -2.98 11.26
C VAL A 87 22.93 -3.58 9.85
N ALA A 88 23.47 -4.80 9.73
CA ALA A 88 23.64 -5.46 8.43
C ALA A 88 22.29 -5.76 7.75
N GLN A 89 21.35 -6.35 8.49
CA GLN A 89 20.01 -6.68 8.04
C GLN A 89 19.20 -5.43 7.69
N GLY A 90 19.26 -4.40 8.55
CA GLY A 90 18.59 -3.12 8.30
C GLY A 90 19.11 -2.43 7.03
N THR A 91 20.42 -2.49 6.79
CA THR A 91 21.03 -1.99 5.54
C THR A 91 20.50 -2.74 4.32
N MET A 92 20.31 -4.06 4.42
CA MET A 92 19.73 -4.84 3.32
C MET A 92 18.24 -4.59 3.10
N PHE A 93 17.47 -4.32 4.14
CA PHE A 93 16.08 -3.87 4.00
C PHE A 93 15.98 -2.49 3.34
N TRP A 94 16.95 -1.60 3.59
CA TRP A 94 17.05 -0.36 2.81
C TRP A 94 17.35 -0.64 1.33
N ALA A 95 18.21 -1.61 1.01
CA ALA A 95 18.43 -2.00 -0.39
C ALA A 95 17.15 -2.52 -1.08
N ILE A 96 16.34 -3.33 -0.38
CA ILE A 96 15.00 -3.76 -0.85
C ILE A 96 14.09 -2.55 -1.06
N PHE A 97 14.10 -1.59 -0.14
CA PHE A 97 13.34 -0.34 -0.26
C PHE A 97 13.73 0.42 -1.53
N VAL A 98 15.04 0.56 -1.81
CA VAL A 98 15.56 1.22 -3.02
C VAL A 98 15.10 0.51 -4.30
N LEU A 99 15.12 -0.82 -4.35
CA LEU A 99 14.63 -1.57 -5.52
C LEU A 99 13.12 -1.37 -5.76
N GLY A 100 12.32 -1.35 -4.70
CA GLY A 100 10.90 -1.03 -4.81
C GLY A 100 10.64 0.45 -5.14
N HIS A 101 11.50 1.35 -4.67
CA HIS A 101 11.51 2.77 -5.03
C HIS A 101 11.78 2.95 -6.54
N ASP A 102 12.75 2.24 -7.09
CA ASP A 102 13.07 2.24 -8.52
C ASP A 102 11.92 1.68 -9.36
N CYS A 103 11.21 0.67 -8.85
CA CYS A 103 9.95 0.22 -9.43
C CYS A 103 8.91 1.35 -9.42
N GLY A 104 8.83 2.12 -8.33
CA GLY A 104 7.95 3.29 -8.20
C GLY A 104 8.24 4.40 -9.22
N HIS A 105 9.52 4.66 -9.50
CA HIS A 105 9.97 5.60 -10.54
C HIS A 105 9.87 5.06 -11.96
N GLY A 106 9.79 3.74 -12.11
CA GLY A 106 9.90 3.07 -13.40
C GLY A 106 11.33 3.06 -13.96
N SER A 107 12.35 3.27 -13.11
CA SER A 107 13.77 3.08 -13.47
C SER A 107 14.17 1.60 -13.44
N PHE A 108 13.44 0.76 -12.70
CA PHE A 108 13.69 -0.68 -12.61
C PHE A 108 13.53 -1.41 -13.96
N SER A 109 12.49 -1.07 -14.73
CA SER A 109 12.21 -1.59 -16.08
C SER A 109 11.30 -0.65 -16.88
N ASP A 110 11.19 -0.85 -18.19
CA ASP A 110 10.19 -0.14 -19.03
C ASP A 110 8.78 -0.72 -18.90
N SER A 111 8.62 -1.91 -18.31
CA SER A 111 7.31 -2.53 -18.12
C SER A 111 6.65 -2.02 -16.83
N ARG A 112 5.57 -1.25 -16.99
CA ARG A 112 4.76 -0.79 -15.85
C ARG A 112 4.19 -1.95 -15.03
N VAL A 113 3.83 -3.05 -15.68
CA VAL A 113 3.30 -4.24 -14.99
C VAL A 113 4.40 -4.89 -14.14
N LEU A 114 5.59 -5.08 -14.71
CA LEU A 114 6.72 -5.67 -13.97
C LEU A 114 7.08 -4.82 -12.76
N ASN A 115 7.21 -3.50 -12.95
CA ASN A 115 7.49 -2.56 -11.87
C ASN A 115 6.41 -2.61 -10.78
N ASN A 116 5.13 -2.64 -11.17
CA ASN A 116 4.04 -2.71 -10.19
C ASN A 116 4.10 -4.00 -9.37
N VAL A 117 4.29 -5.15 -10.02
CA VAL A 117 4.31 -6.45 -9.34
C VAL A 117 5.53 -6.56 -8.44
N VAL A 118 6.73 -6.29 -8.96
CA VAL A 118 7.98 -6.41 -8.20
C VAL A 118 8.02 -5.38 -7.07
N GLY A 119 7.68 -4.12 -7.34
CA GLY A 119 7.61 -3.09 -6.33
C GLY A 119 6.63 -3.43 -5.22
N HIS A 120 5.45 -3.97 -5.56
CA HIS A 120 4.46 -4.39 -4.58
C HIS A 120 4.97 -5.52 -3.68
N ILE A 121 5.66 -6.52 -4.24
CA ILE A 121 6.25 -7.63 -3.48
C ILE A 121 7.36 -7.10 -2.56
N LEU A 122 8.31 -6.32 -3.10
CA LEU A 122 9.47 -5.82 -2.36
C LEU A 122 9.06 -4.92 -1.20
N HIS A 123 8.24 -3.89 -1.46
CA HIS A 123 7.80 -2.97 -0.41
C HIS A 123 6.88 -3.64 0.61
N SER A 124 5.97 -4.53 0.20
CA SER A 124 5.14 -5.27 1.15
C SER A 124 5.98 -6.16 2.09
N SER A 125 7.08 -6.74 1.61
CA SER A 125 7.98 -7.57 2.44
C SER A 125 8.65 -6.79 3.59
N ILE A 126 8.70 -5.46 3.49
CA ILE A 126 9.22 -4.55 4.52
C ILE A 126 8.13 -3.60 5.07
N LEU A 127 6.85 -4.01 4.95
CA LEU A 127 5.68 -3.32 5.49
C LEU A 127 5.44 -1.90 4.95
N VAL A 128 5.85 -1.65 3.71
CA VAL A 128 5.58 -0.39 2.99
C VAL A 128 4.42 -0.60 2.00
N PRO A 129 3.33 0.20 2.07
CA PRO A 129 2.23 0.10 1.12
C PRO A 129 2.65 0.66 -0.23
N TYR A 130 3.20 -0.18 -1.11
CA TYR A 130 3.85 0.20 -2.37
C TYR A 130 3.08 1.25 -3.18
N HIS A 131 1.78 1.02 -3.43
CA HIS A 131 1.00 1.95 -4.26
C HIS A 131 0.77 3.28 -3.56
N GLY A 132 0.43 3.25 -2.27
CA GLY A 132 0.25 4.45 -1.47
C GLY A 132 1.52 5.28 -1.41
N TRP A 133 2.63 4.62 -1.08
CA TRP A 133 3.95 5.24 -1.02
C TRP A 133 4.42 5.74 -2.40
N ARG A 134 4.26 4.96 -3.48
CA ARG A 134 4.69 5.39 -4.83
C ARG A 134 3.99 6.67 -5.27
N ILE A 135 2.69 6.77 -5.02
CA ILE A 135 1.90 7.95 -5.43
C ILE A 135 2.34 9.16 -4.60
N SER A 136 2.42 9.05 -3.28
CA SER A 136 2.88 10.15 -2.42
C SER A 136 4.34 10.54 -2.71
N HIS A 137 5.20 9.58 -3.00
CA HIS A 137 6.61 9.78 -3.36
C HIS A 137 6.76 10.48 -4.72
N LYS A 138 5.91 10.16 -5.70
CA LYS A 138 5.85 10.92 -6.96
C LYS A 138 5.50 12.39 -6.68
N THR A 139 4.55 12.66 -5.79
CA THR A 139 4.20 14.03 -5.37
C THR A 139 5.37 14.73 -4.67
N HIS A 140 6.12 14.01 -3.81
CA HIS A 140 7.36 14.51 -3.23
C HIS A 140 8.35 14.93 -4.33
N HIS A 141 8.66 14.07 -5.30
CA HIS A 141 9.59 14.40 -6.38
C HIS A 141 9.15 15.57 -7.27
N GLN A 142 7.85 15.82 -7.39
CA GLN A 142 7.33 16.99 -8.12
C GLN A 142 7.46 18.29 -7.32
N ASN A 143 7.61 18.21 -6.00
CA ASN A 143 7.57 19.35 -5.08
C ASN A 143 8.78 19.41 -4.14
N HIS A 144 9.85 18.64 -4.38
CA HIS A 144 10.91 18.42 -3.39
C HIS A 144 11.56 19.74 -2.96
N GLY A 145 11.70 19.95 -1.65
CA GLY A 145 12.25 21.20 -1.11
C GLY A 145 11.27 22.39 -1.10
N ASN A 146 10.00 22.18 -1.46
CA ASN A 146 8.94 23.16 -1.27
C ASN A 146 8.28 22.98 0.11
N VAL A 147 8.37 24.01 0.96
CA VAL A 147 7.87 23.97 2.36
C VAL A 147 6.35 23.73 2.48
N GLU A 148 5.57 24.03 1.44
CA GLU A 148 4.11 23.90 1.48
C GLU A 148 3.62 22.61 0.80
N LYS A 149 4.25 22.24 -0.31
CA LYS A 149 3.75 21.22 -1.23
C LYS A 149 4.44 19.87 -1.08
N ASP A 150 5.67 19.83 -0.57
CA ASP A 150 6.40 18.58 -0.37
C ASP A 150 5.70 17.67 0.65
N GLU A 151 5.72 16.35 0.45
CA GLU A 151 5.02 15.33 1.23
C GLU A 151 5.84 14.68 2.33
N SER A 152 7.17 14.72 2.26
CA SER A 152 8.02 13.88 3.11
C SER A 152 9.07 14.71 3.84
N TRP A 153 9.10 14.61 5.17
CA TRP A 153 10.12 15.24 6.03
C TRP A 153 10.30 16.76 5.83
N VAL A 154 9.21 17.43 5.49
CA VAL A 154 9.18 18.89 5.32
C VAL A 154 9.43 19.57 6.66
N PRO A 155 10.24 20.66 6.70
CA PRO A 155 10.38 21.45 7.91
C PRO A 155 9.02 21.95 8.38
N LEU A 156 8.77 21.85 9.68
CA LEU A 156 7.53 22.37 10.25
C LEU A 156 7.57 23.89 10.22
N PRO A 157 6.55 24.56 9.67
CA PRO A 157 6.38 25.99 9.88
C PRO A 157 6.35 26.28 11.38
N GLU A 158 6.98 27.38 11.81
CA GLU A 158 7.14 27.72 13.22
C GLU A 158 5.80 27.69 13.98
N LYS A 159 4.74 28.19 13.34
CA LYS A 159 3.38 28.16 13.89
C LYS A 159 2.92 26.73 14.22
N VAL A 160 3.05 25.81 13.26
CA VAL A 160 2.67 24.39 13.43
C VAL A 160 3.50 23.77 14.54
N TYR A 161 4.82 24.00 14.56
CA TYR A 161 5.70 23.48 15.60
C TYR A 161 5.29 23.95 17.00
N LYS A 162 4.99 25.25 17.16
CA LYS A 162 4.58 25.81 18.46
C LYS A 162 3.28 25.18 18.96
N GLU A 163 2.34 24.90 18.06
CA GLU A 163 1.04 24.28 18.36
C GLU A 163 1.11 22.77 18.69
N LEU A 164 2.22 22.07 18.41
CA LEU A 164 2.37 20.66 18.77
C LEU A 164 2.39 20.47 20.29
N ASP A 165 1.72 19.41 20.75
CA ASP A 165 1.78 18.98 22.14
C ASP A 165 3.18 18.42 22.51
N THR A 166 3.46 18.37 23.81
CA THR A 166 4.77 17.94 24.33
C THR A 166 5.11 16.50 23.94
N SER A 167 4.12 15.61 23.86
CA SER A 167 4.37 14.21 23.50
C SER A 167 4.75 14.08 22.03
N THR A 168 4.09 14.82 21.13
CA THR A 168 4.46 14.83 19.71
C THR A 168 5.85 15.43 19.48
N LYS A 169 6.20 16.50 20.20
CA LYS A 169 7.56 17.07 20.16
C LYS A 169 8.61 16.06 20.64
N PHE A 170 8.35 15.39 21.77
CA PHE A 170 9.23 14.36 22.30
C PHE A 170 9.43 13.21 21.32
N MET A 171 8.35 12.68 20.74
CA MET A 171 8.41 11.58 19.77
C MET A 171 9.16 11.94 18.48
N ARG A 172 9.11 13.21 18.04
CA ARG A 172 9.71 13.65 16.77
C ARG A 172 11.11 14.22 16.87
N PHE A 173 11.56 14.62 18.05
CA PHE A 173 12.86 15.31 18.20
C PHE A 173 13.81 14.67 19.23
N THR A 174 13.45 13.53 19.83
CA THR A 174 14.31 12.83 20.81
C THR A 174 14.75 11.46 20.28
N ILE A 175 16.05 11.30 19.97
CA ILE A 175 16.62 10.00 19.56
C ILE A 175 16.35 8.94 20.64
N PRO A 176 15.90 7.72 20.29
CA PRO A 176 15.78 7.15 18.94
C PRO A 176 14.38 7.28 18.29
N LEU A 177 13.43 7.95 18.94
CA LEU A 177 12.01 7.94 18.57
C LEU A 177 11.71 8.39 17.13
N PRO A 178 12.41 9.39 16.55
CA PRO A 178 12.20 9.79 15.15
C PRO A 178 12.52 8.68 14.16
N MET A 179 13.39 7.73 14.51
CA MET A 179 13.70 6.58 13.65
C MET A 179 12.49 5.64 13.48
N PHE A 180 11.49 5.73 14.38
CA PHE A 180 10.21 5.04 14.28
C PHE A 180 9.09 5.92 13.70
N ALA A 181 9.40 7.13 13.23
CA ALA A 181 8.39 8.04 12.70
C ALA A 181 7.89 7.61 11.32
N TYR A 182 8.61 6.75 10.60
CA TYR A 182 8.21 6.32 9.26
C TYR A 182 6.90 5.50 9.24
N PRO A 183 6.70 4.47 10.10
CA PRO A 183 5.39 3.85 10.26
C PRO A 183 4.26 4.83 10.61
N VAL A 184 4.53 5.79 11.50
CA VAL A 184 3.56 6.84 11.86
C VAL A 184 3.24 7.71 10.64
N TYR A 185 4.24 8.10 9.86
CA TYR A 185 4.06 8.85 8.62
C TYR A 185 3.18 8.10 7.61
N LEU A 186 3.35 6.78 7.47
CA LEU A 186 2.50 5.97 6.60
C LEU A 186 1.04 6.00 7.09
N TRP A 187 0.83 5.97 8.40
CA TRP A 187 -0.50 5.95 9.02
C TRP A 187 -1.20 7.31 9.05
N THR A 188 -0.51 8.39 9.42
CA THR A 188 -1.10 9.71 9.74
C THR A 188 -0.44 10.93 9.05
N ARG A 189 0.46 10.72 8.09
CA ARG A 189 1.23 11.77 7.35
C ARG A 189 2.03 12.71 8.29
N SER A 190 2.77 13.65 7.69
CA SER A 190 3.44 14.70 8.44
C SER A 190 2.42 15.69 9.04
N PRO A 191 2.60 16.17 10.28
CA PRO A 191 1.78 17.21 10.89
C PRO A 191 1.60 18.44 10.01
N GLY A 192 0.37 18.95 10.02
CA GLY A 192 -0.12 19.93 9.04
C GLY A 192 -0.81 19.29 7.84
N LYS A 193 -0.66 17.97 7.62
CA LYS A 193 -1.32 17.22 6.54
C LYS A 193 -2.29 16.18 7.11
N LYS A 194 -3.35 15.85 6.36
CA LYS A 194 -4.39 14.88 6.75
C LYS A 194 -4.37 13.66 5.82
N GLY A 195 -4.79 12.51 6.34
CA GLY A 195 -4.96 11.27 5.56
C GLY A 195 -3.94 10.19 5.88
N SER A 196 -4.04 9.08 5.17
CA SER A 196 -3.27 7.85 5.40
C SER A 196 -2.88 7.20 4.07
N HIS A 197 -1.73 6.53 4.02
CA HIS A 197 -1.30 5.77 2.84
C HIS A 197 -2.11 4.48 2.65
N PHE A 198 -2.86 4.06 3.68
CA PHE A 198 -3.70 2.86 3.69
C PHE A 198 -5.17 3.14 3.38
N ASN A 199 -5.59 4.41 3.39
CA ASN A 199 -6.98 4.79 3.13
C ASN A 199 -7.13 5.24 1.66
N PRO A 200 -7.88 4.52 0.80
CA PRO A 200 -8.07 4.91 -0.60
C PRO A 200 -8.79 6.26 -0.77
N TYR A 201 -9.50 6.75 0.25
CA TYR A 201 -10.18 8.05 0.23
C TYR A 201 -9.36 9.18 0.87
N SER A 202 -8.08 8.93 1.19
CA SER A 202 -7.15 9.93 1.67
C SER A 202 -6.92 11.04 0.64
N ASP A 203 -6.74 12.28 1.11
CA ASP A 203 -6.38 13.45 0.28
C ASP A 203 -5.04 13.28 -0.47
N LEU A 204 -4.29 12.21 -0.19
CA LEU A 204 -3.10 11.81 -0.95
C LEU A 204 -3.40 11.37 -2.38
N PHE A 205 -4.61 10.88 -2.66
CA PHE A 205 -4.90 10.13 -3.88
C PHE A 205 -5.99 10.81 -4.71
N ALA A 206 -5.71 11.01 -6.00
CA ALA A 206 -6.73 11.42 -6.95
C ALA A 206 -7.78 10.29 -7.12
N PRO A 207 -9.03 10.59 -7.51
CA PRO A 207 -10.09 9.58 -7.64
C PRO A 207 -9.72 8.36 -8.49
N HIS A 208 -8.94 8.55 -9.55
CA HIS A 208 -8.49 7.47 -10.44
C HIS A 208 -7.35 6.62 -9.85
N GLU A 209 -6.69 7.08 -8.78
CA GLU A 209 -5.59 6.37 -8.11
C GLU A 209 -6.06 5.47 -6.97
N ARG A 210 -7.28 5.71 -6.47
CA ARG A 210 -7.85 5.00 -5.30
C ARG A 210 -7.90 3.49 -5.47
N GLN A 211 -8.15 3.02 -6.69
CA GLN A 211 -8.19 1.59 -7.02
C GLN A 211 -6.86 0.89 -6.72
N ALA A 212 -5.72 1.60 -6.78
CA ALA A 212 -4.41 1.02 -6.47
C ALA A 212 -4.17 0.83 -4.96
N ILE A 213 -4.97 1.49 -4.11
CA ILE A 213 -4.82 1.48 -2.65
C ILE A 213 -5.82 0.52 -1.99
N PHE A 214 -6.91 0.22 -2.70
CA PHE A 214 -8.01 -0.58 -2.20
C PHE A 214 -7.55 -1.97 -1.74
N VAL A 215 -7.96 -2.40 -0.54
CA VAL A 215 -7.65 -3.72 0.02
C VAL A 215 -8.58 -4.76 -0.62
N ALA A 216 -8.45 -4.90 -1.94
CA ALA A 216 -9.34 -5.68 -2.77
C ALA A 216 -9.47 -7.13 -2.30
N TRP A 217 -8.41 -7.70 -1.70
CA TRP A 217 -8.45 -9.07 -1.21
C TRP A 217 -9.38 -9.25 0.00
N LEU A 218 -9.29 -8.39 1.02
CA LEU A 218 -10.13 -8.49 2.21
C LEU A 218 -11.61 -8.26 1.84
N ASP A 219 -11.86 -7.24 1.03
CA ASP A 219 -13.21 -6.90 0.59
C ASP A 219 -13.78 -7.99 -0.31
N MET A 220 -12.98 -8.56 -1.21
CA MET A 220 -13.41 -9.70 -2.04
C MET A 220 -13.78 -10.92 -1.20
N VAL A 221 -12.93 -11.33 -0.25
CA VAL A 221 -13.20 -12.49 0.61
C VAL A 221 -14.50 -12.27 1.38
N THR A 222 -14.67 -11.10 1.99
CA THR A 222 -15.89 -10.75 2.72
C THR A 222 -17.11 -10.74 1.79
N TYR A 223 -17.01 -10.05 0.66
CA TYR A 223 -18.07 -9.94 -0.33
C TYR A 223 -18.54 -11.32 -0.83
N LEU A 224 -17.60 -12.22 -1.15
CA LEU A 224 -17.88 -13.56 -1.63
C LEU A 224 -18.64 -14.42 -0.61
N HIS A 225 -18.40 -14.23 0.70
CA HIS A 225 -19.13 -14.95 1.74
C HIS A 225 -20.55 -14.42 1.97
N HIS A 226 -20.84 -13.18 1.54
CA HIS A 226 -22.13 -12.51 1.76
C HIS A 226 -22.98 -12.34 0.49
N HIS A 227 -22.47 -12.75 -0.68
CA HIS A 227 -23.18 -12.71 -1.94
C HIS A 227 -23.26 -14.11 -2.54
N GLY A 228 -24.47 -14.51 -2.92
CA GLY A 228 -24.77 -15.82 -3.48
C GLY A 228 -25.10 -15.70 -4.95
N TYR A 229 -24.37 -16.43 -5.78
CA TYR A 229 -24.59 -16.43 -7.22
C TYR A 229 -25.56 -17.54 -7.66
N GLU A 230 -25.20 -18.81 -7.45
CA GLU A 230 -26.02 -19.95 -7.91
C GLU A 230 -27.43 -19.94 -7.28
N GLN A 231 -27.52 -19.37 -6.09
CA GLN A 231 -28.77 -19.09 -5.39
C GLN A 231 -28.64 -17.70 -4.77
N LYS A 232 -29.56 -16.79 -5.12
CA LYS A 232 -29.65 -15.48 -4.46
C LYS A 232 -29.96 -15.70 -2.98
N LEU A 233 -29.29 -14.92 -2.14
CA LEU A 233 -29.43 -15.02 -0.69
C LEU A 233 -30.57 -14.12 -0.23
N PRO A 234 -31.44 -14.61 0.67
CA PRO A 234 -32.50 -13.80 1.22
C PRO A 234 -31.92 -12.79 2.22
N TRP A 235 -32.48 -11.59 2.21
CA TRP A 235 -32.34 -10.59 3.24
C TRP A 235 -33.67 -10.46 3.96
N TYR A 236 -33.63 -10.31 5.28
CA TYR A 236 -34.82 -10.31 6.12
C TYR A 236 -35.01 -8.95 6.79
N ARG A 237 -36.26 -8.52 6.91
CA ARG A 237 -36.68 -7.34 7.67
C ARG A 237 -37.62 -7.72 8.80
N GLY A 238 -37.76 -6.79 9.75
CA GLY A 238 -38.77 -6.85 10.79
C GLY A 238 -38.79 -8.20 11.52
N LYS A 239 -39.97 -8.84 11.52
CA LYS A 239 -40.21 -10.09 12.25
C LYS A 239 -39.67 -11.33 11.55
N GLU A 240 -39.35 -11.24 10.26
CA GLU A 240 -38.75 -12.36 9.51
C GLU A 240 -37.27 -12.55 9.82
N TRP A 241 -36.61 -11.52 10.36
CA TRP A 241 -35.21 -11.63 10.76
C TRP A 241 -35.06 -12.37 12.09
N SER A 242 -34.11 -13.30 12.14
CA SER A 242 -33.59 -13.87 13.38
C SER A 242 -32.10 -14.11 13.24
N TYR A 243 -31.38 -14.18 14.36
CA TYR A 243 -29.93 -14.46 14.37
C TYR A 243 -29.58 -15.71 13.55
N LEU A 244 -30.34 -16.80 13.74
CA LEU A 244 -30.16 -18.04 12.99
C LEU A 244 -30.41 -17.84 11.49
N ARG A 245 -31.53 -17.18 11.12
CA ARG A 245 -31.85 -16.96 9.70
C ARG A 245 -30.81 -16.09 9.02
N GLY A 246 -30.31 -15.06 9.70
CA GLY A 246 -29.24 -14.19 9.23
C GLY A 246 -27.90 -14.93 9.07
N GLY A 247 -27.48 -15.72 10.05
CA GLY A 247 -26.23 -16.50 9.94
C GLY A 247 -26.24 -17.48 8.77
N LEU A 248 -27.40 -18.11 8.49
CA LEU A 248 -27.60 -19.05 7.37
C LEU A 248 -27.66 -18.40 5.98
N THR A 249 -27.66 -17.06 5.89
CA THR A 249 -27.54 -16.37 4.59
C THR A 249 -26.10 -16.29 4.14
N THR A 250 -25.13 -16.46 5.03
CA THR A 250 -23.72 -16.51 4.61
C THR A 250 -23.40 -17.79 3.82
N VAL A 251 -22.27 -17.77 3.12
CA VAL A 251 -21.90 -18.83 2.19
C VAL A 251 -20.48 -19.26 2.44
N ASP A 252 -20.29 -20.57 2.58
CA ASP A 252 -18.96 -21.15 2.64
C ASP A 252 -18.26 -21.04 1.28
N ARG A 253 -16.94 -20.81 1.28
CA ARG A 253 -16.10 -20.70 0.08
C ARG A 253 -14.84 -21.53 0.25
N ASP A 254 -14.48 -22.25 -0.79
CA ASP A 254 -13.24 -23.02 -0.83
C ASP A 254 -12.17 -22.24 -1.61
N TYR A 255 -11.13 -21.79 -0.92
CA TYR A 255 -10.02 -21.02 -1.49
C TYR A 255 -8.82 -21.88 -1.93
N GLY A 256 -8.95 -23.22 -1.92
CA GLY A 256 -7.88 -24.13 -2.34
C GLY A 256 -6.72 -24.15 -1.34
N ILE A 257 -5.48 -23.99 -1.81
CA ILE A 257 -4.29 -24.00 -0.93
C ILE A 257 -4.28 -22.84 0.08
N ILE A 258 -5.07 -21.79 -0.18
CA ILE A 258 -5.11 -20.59 0.64
C ILE A 258 -6.00 -20.75 1.88
N ASN A 259 -6.87 -21.79 1.95
CA ASN A 259 -7.77 -21.98 3.10
C ASN A 259 -7.03 -21.94 4.45
N ASN A 260 -5.91 -22.64 4.57
CA ASN A 260 -5.13 -22.67 5.80
C ASN A 260 -4.52 -21.30 6.16
N ILE A 261 -4.07 -20.55 5.15
CA ILE A 261 -3.56 -19.18 5.31
C ILE A 261 -4.70 -18.24 5.77
N HIS A 262 -5.92 -18.49 5.30
CA HIS A 262 -7.14 -17.82 5.74
C HIS A 262 -7.72 -18.37 7.03
N HIS A 263 -6.97 -19.23 7.74
CA HIS A 263 -7.40 -19.83 8.99
C HIS A 263 -8.73 -20.59 8.87
N ASP A 264 -8.99 -21.16 7.69
CA ASP A 264 -10.19 -21.91 7.34
C ASP A 264 -11.50 -21.12 7.51
N ILE A 265 -11.42 -19.77 7.49
CA ILE A 265 -12.60 -18.88 7.57
C ILE A 265 -13.59 -19.10 6.40
N GLY A 266 -13.15 -19.79 5.34
CA GLY A 266 -14.01 -20.25 4.26
C GLY A 266 -15.21 -21.09 4.72
N THR A 267 -15.19 -21.68 5.92
CA THR A 267 -16.40 -22.23 6.58
C THR A 267 -17.16 -21.15 7.35
N HIS A 268 -17.62 -20.14 6.61
CA HIS A 268 -18.10 -18.87 7.14
C HIS A 268 -19.48 -18.97 7.83
N VAL A 269 -20.31 -19.95 7.47
CA VAL A 269 -21.64 -20.14 8.07
C VAL A 269 -21.55 -20.42 9.57
N ILE A 270 -20.68 -21.34 9.98
CA ILE A 270 -20.48 -21.67 11.39
C ILE A 270 -19.81 -20.52 12.12
N HIS A 271 -18.88 -19.81 11.48
CA HIS A 271 -18.29 -18.62 12.06
C HIS A 271 -19.37 -17.57 12.41
N HIS A 272 -20.36 -17.35 11.56
CA HIS A 272 -21.44 -16.40 11.85
C HIS A 272 -22.43 -16.89 12.90
N LEU A 273 -22.73 -18.18 12.93
CA LEU A 273 -23.64 -18.77 13.94
C LEU A 273 -22.99 -18.91 15.31
N PHE A 274 -21.68 -19.10 15.35
CA PHE A 274 -20.90 -19.34 16.57
C PHE A 274 -19.51 -18.68 16.48
N PRO A 275 -19.42 -17.34 16.47
CA PRO A 275 -18.15 -16.61 16.33
C PRO A 275 -17.16 -16.85 17.48
N GLN A 276 -17.61 -17.43 18.58
CA GLN A 276 -16.80 -17.89 19.71
C GLN A 276 -15.99 -19.16 19.42
N ILE A 277 -16.34 -19.93 18.38
CA ILE A 277 -15.57 -21.11 17.97
C ILE A 277 -14.26 -20.60 17.34
N PRO A 278 -13.09 -20.96 17.91
CA PRO A 278 -11.82 -20.55 17.35
C PRO A 278 -11.65 -21.07 15.92
N HIS A 279 -10.97 -20.29 15.08
CA HIS A 279 -10.80 -20.58 13.65
C HIS A 279 -10.25 -22.00 13.38
N TYR A 280 -9.36 -22.50 14.25
CA TYR A 280 -8.74 -23.83 14.15
C TYR A 280 -9.70 -25.00 14.44
N HIS A 281 -10.93 -24.75 14.91
CA HIS A 281 -12.00 -25.75 15.07
C HIS A 281 -13.13 -25.60 14.05
N LEU A 282 -13.12 -24.59 13.18
CA LEU A 282 -14.26 -24.30 12.30
C LEU A 282 -14.56 -25.43 11.31
N ILE A 283 -13.54 -26.11 10.79
CA ILE A 283 -13.73 -27.28 9.91
C ILE A 283 -14.47 -28.41 10.65
N GLU A 284 -14.04 -28.71 11.88
CA GLU A 284 -14.64 -29.75 12.71
C GLU A 284 -16.09 -29.40 13.06
N ALA A 285 -16.32 -28.17 13.52
CA ALA A 285 -17.64 -27.66 13.85
C ALA A 285 -18.58 -27.67 12.64
N THR A 286 -18.08 -27.32 11.45
CA THR A 286 -18.85 -27.37 10.19
C THR A 286 -19.22 -28.80 9.83
N LYS A 287 -18.29 -29.76 9.93
CA LYS A 287 -18.59 -31.18 9.70
C LYS A 287 -19.65 -31.69 10.67
N ALA A 288 -19.58 -31.31 11.95
CA ALA A 288 -20.51 -31.72 12.98
C ALA A 288 -21.91 -31.10 12.80
N ALA A 289 -21.98 -29.84 12.39
CA ALA A 289 -23.23 -29.11 12.20
C ALA A 289 -23.93 -29.44 10.87
N LYS A 290 -23.19 -29.81 9.83
CA LYS A 290 -23.72 -30.05 8.48
C LYS A 290 -24.94 -31.01 8.44
N PRO A 291 -24.97 -32.15 9.16
CA PRO A 291 -26.15 -33.01 9.21
C PRO A 291 -27.38 -32.33 9.80
N VAL A 292 -27.20 -31.42 10.77
CA VAL A 292 -28.28 -30.66 11.42
C VAL A 292 -28.78 -29.55 10.51
N LEU A 293 -27.86 -28.85 9.84
CA LEU A 293 -28.20 -27.79 8.89
C LEU A 293 -28.98 -28.31 7.68
N GLY A 294 -28.70 -29.54 7.26
CA GLY A 294 -29.44 -30.23 6.20
C GLY A 294 -29.55 -29.39 4.93
N LYS A 295 -30.78 -29.17 4.45
CA LYS A 295 -31.05 -28.38 3.23
C LYS A 295 -30.65 -26.91 3.31
N TYR A 296 -30.39 -26.37 4.50
CA TYR A 296 -29.97 -24.98 4.68
C TYR A 296 -28.46 -24.80 4.51
N TYR A 297 -27.68 -25.88 4.52
CA TYR A 297 -26.25 -25.83 4.25
C TYR A 297 -25.97 -25.88 2.75
N ARG A 298 -25.14 -24.95 2.26
CA ARG A 298 -24.73 -24.86 0.86
C ARG A 298 -23.30 -25.35 0.75
N GLU A 299 -23.13 -26.54 0.19
CA GLU A 299 -21.79 -27.10 -0.03
C GLU A 299 -20.97 -26.20 -0.98
N PRO A 300 -19.79 -25.73 -0.56
CA PRO A 300 -18.95 -24.93 -1.44
C PRO A 300 -18.43 -25.77 -2.60
N LYS A 301 -18.48 -25.20 -3.80
CA LYS A 301 -17.76 -25.76 -4.95
C LYS A 301 -16.28 -25.87 -4.61
N LYS A 302 -15.72 -27.07 -4.78
CA LYS A 302 -14.31 -27.31 -4.44
C LYS A 302 -13.36 -26.63 -5.41
N SER A 303 -12.32 -26.05 -4.86
CA SER A 303 -11.21 -25.46 -5.61
C SER A 303 -10.16 -26.51 -5.94
N GLY A 304 -9.44 -26.29 -7.05
CA GLY A 304 -8.15 -26.94 -7.27
C GLY A 304 -7.07 -26.29 -6.40
N ALA A 305 -5.84 -26.23 -6.89
CA ALA A 305 -4.79 -25.46 -6.21
C ALA A 305 -5.18 -23.98 -6.03
N PHE A 306 -5.83 -23.39 -7.04
CA PHE A 306 -6.28 -22.00 -7.04
C PHE A 306 -7.80 -21.91 -7.23
N PRO A 307 -8.47 -20.94 -6.59
CA PRO A 307 -9.93 -20.84 -6.59
C PRO A 307 -10.48 -20.04 -7.78
N TRP A 308 -10.15 -20.47 -9.01
CA TRP A 308 -10.52 -19.73 -10.24
C TRP A 308 -12.01 -19.46 -10.39
N HIS A 309 -12.85 -20.35 -9.87
CA HIS A 309 -14.30 -20.22 -9.95
C HIS A 309 -14.84 -19.03 -9.12
N LEU A 310 -14.14 -18.62 -8.06
CA LEU A 310 -14.55 -17.50 -7.20
C LEU A 310 -14.47 -16.15 -7.92
N PHE A 311 -13.53 -15.97 -8.86
CA PHE A 311 -13.49 -14.76 -9.69
C PHE A 311 -14.75 -14.63 -10.56
N GLY A 312 -15.25 -15.75 -11.09
CA GLY A 312 -16.50 -15.79 -11.82
C GLY A 312 -17.70 -15.40 -10.96
N TYR A 313 -17.74 -15.88 -9.70
CA TYR A 313 -18.77 -15.48 -8.74
C TYR A 313 -18.70 -13.99 -8.40
N LEU A 314 -17.49 -13.47 -8.15
CA LEU A 314 -17.26 -12.06 -7.85
C LEU A 314 -17.78 -11.16 -8.98
N VAL A 315 -17.34 -11.42 -10.22
CA VAL A 315 -17.71 -10.59 -11.39
C VAL A 315 -19.23 -10.59 -11.61
N ARG A 316 -19.88 -11.75 -11.47
CA ARG A 316 -21.33 -11.84 -11.66
C ARG A 316 -22.10 -11.15 -10.54
N SER A 317 -21.78 -11.42 -9.27
CA SER A 317 -22.44 -10.75 -8.14
C SER A 317 -22.25 -9.24 -8.20
N LEU A 318 -21.05 -8.75 -8.53
CA LEU A 318 -20.83 -7.30 -8.71
C LEU A 318 -21.65 -6.69 -9.85
N GLY A 319 -22.01 -7.47 -10.87
CA GLY A 319 -22.82 -7.01 -12.01
C GLY A 319 -24.32 -7.25 -11.88
N GLU A 320 -24.76 -7.99 -10.86
CA GLU A 320 -26.17 -8.38 -10.70
C GLU A 320 -26.76 -8.00 -9.33
N ASP A 321 -25.95 -7.89 -8.28
CA ASP A 321 -26.40 -7.69 -6.90
C ASP A 321 -26.30 -6.21 -6.49
N HIS A 322 -27.14 -5.36 -7.08
CA HIS A 322 -27.05 -3.89 -6.93
C HIS A 322 -27.90 -3.34 -5.77
N TYR A 323 -29.14 -3.80 -5.64
CA TYR A 323 -30.06 -3.30 -4.60
C TYR A 323 -31.09 -4.35 -4.18
N VAL A 324 -31.86 -4.08 -3.13
CA VAL A 324 -33.03 -4.89 -2.73
C VAL A 324 -34.28 -4.01 -2.72
N SER A 325 -35.45 -4.56 -3.01
CA SER A 325 -36.73 -3.82 -2.98
C SER A 325 -36.99 -3.19 -1.61
N ASP A 326 -37.44 -1.93 -1.54
CA ASP A 326 -37.87 -1.27 -0.29
C ASP A 326 -39.10 -1.94 0.35
N THR A 327 -39.83 -2.74 -0.41
CA THR A 327 -41.03 -3.47 0.04
C THR A 327 -40.75 -4.96 0.22
N GLY A 328 -41.46 -5.57 1.17
CA GLY A 328 -41.36 -7.00 1.51
C GLY A 328 -40.49 -7.28 2.74
N GLU A 329 -40.87 -8.32 3.48
CA GLU A 329 -40.16 -8.76 4.70
C GLU A 329 -39.01 -9.74 4.40
N VAL A 330 -39.07 -10.44 3.26
CA VAL A 330 -37.98 -11.27 2.72
C VAL A 330 -37.69 -10.79 1.31
N VAL A 331 -36.48 -10.29 1.08
CA VAL A 331 -36.06 -9.69 -0.19
C VAL A 331 -34.77 -10.30 -0.70
N PHE A 332 -34.53 -10.16 -2.00
CA PHE A 332 -33.33 -10.66 -2.67
C PHE A 332 -32.70 -9.53 -3.46
N TYR A 333 -31.39 -9.65 -3.69
CA TYR A 333 -30.69 -8.72 -4.57
C TYR A 333 -31.29 -8.70 -5.98
N GLN A 334 -31.32 -7.50 -6.55
CA GLN A 334 -31.83 -7.16 -7.86
C GLN A 334 -30.77 -6.38 -8.63
N SER A 335 -30.82 -6.54 -9.95
CA SER A 335 -29.91 -5.87 -10.87
C SER A 335 -30.52 -4.58 -11.37
N ASP A 336 -29.81 -3.47 -11.15
CA ASP A 336 -30.06 -2.22 -11.87
C ASP A 336 -29.77 -2.40 -13.38
N PRO A 337 -30.79 -2.34 -14.26
CA PRO A 337 -30.59 -2.50 -15.69
C PRO A 337 -29.87 -1.31 -16.33
N GLU A 338 -29.80 -0.16 -15.64
CA GLU A 338 -29.22 1.07 -16.19
C GLU A 338 -27.75 1.29 -15.80
N ILE A 339 -27.24 0.58 -14.79
CA ILE A 339 -25.93 0.83 -14.18
C ILE A 339 -24.75 0.75 -15.18
N PHE A 340 -24.87 -0.07 -16.22
CA PHE A 340 -23.87 -0.20 -17.29
C PHE A 340 -24.31 0.43 -18.62
N THR A 341 -25.50 1.04 -18.67
CA THR A 341 -25.99 1.76 -19.86
C THR A 341 -25.44 3.18 -19.89
N PHE A 342 -24.13 3.32 -20.05
CA PHE A 342 -23.56 4.59 -20.47
C PHE A 342 -23.80 4.79 -21.97
N SER A 343 -25.02 5.20 -22.37
CA SER A 343 -25.33 5.91 -23.63
C SER A 343 -26.84 6.00 -23.91
N LYS A 344 -27.49 7.07 -23.46
CA LYS A 344 -28.43 7.82 -24.32
C LYS A 344 -28.25 9.31 -24.03
N PRO A 345 -27.84 10.14 -25.01
CA PRO A 345 -27.94 11.58 -24.85
C PRO A 345 -29.41 11.93 -24.65
N LYS A 346 -29.72 12.73 -23.64
CA LYS A 346 -31.05 13.33 -23.49
C LYS A 346 -31.31 14.17 -24.73
N SER A 347 -32.20 13.72 -25.62
CA SER A 347 -32.80 14.57 -26.64
C SER A 347 -33.82 15.46 -25.94
N ASN A 348 -33.51 16.74 -25.78
CA ASN A 348 -34.49 17.82 -25.70
C ASN A 348 -34.06 18.91 -26.67
#